data_AF-A0A1F8M2P4-F1
#
_entry.id   AF-A0A1F8M2P4-F1
#
_cell.length_a   1.000
_cell.length_b   1.000
_cell.length_c   1.000
_cell.angle_alpha   90.00
_cell.angle_beta   90.00
_cell.angle_gamma   90.00
#
_symmetry.space_group_name_H-M   'P 1'
#
loop_
_entity.id
_entity.type
_entity.pdbx_description
1 polymer ?
#
loop_
_entity_poly.entity_id
_entity_poly.type
_entity_poly.pdbx_seq_one_letter_code
_entity_poly.pdbx_strand_id
1 'polypeptide(L)'
;MDNAVLVSLIYLILLSVSLLFLQRLLQREIQAIFLLITRQPEISMALFSLLFLPGVLLHETSHFLMAHLLGVRTGRFSLIPKKVAGGRIQLGYVETASTDFVRDALIGAAPLIAGGIFVAYAGVSRLELSLLWESLPQGQLEPVRLALGSIIGQPDFWLWFYLTFTISSTMMPSPSDRRAWLPLIFVMVTFSGLVLLLGAGPWLLSQLGTAIKSALDAIILVIASTVLIHMILLLPAWMIRKIVSRISGYQVV
;
A
#
# COMPACT_ATOMS: atom_id res chain seq x y z
N MET A 1 9.51 4.61 -27.62
CA MET A 1 8.62 4.30 -26.48
C MET A 1 7.31 4.97 -26.77
N ASP A 2 6.19 4.23 -26.77
CA ASP A 2 4.88 4.88 -26.85
C ASP A 2 4.75 5.90 -25.72
N ASN A 3 4.42 7.15 -26.07
CA ASN A 3 4.25 8.24 -25.10
C ASN A 3 3.36 7.84 -23.93
N ALA A 4 2.39 6.94 -24.16
CA ALA A 4 1.48 6.45 -23.15
C ALA A 4 2.15 5.62 -22.04
N VAL A 5 3.12 4.75 -22.35
CA VAL A 5 3.83 3.96 -21.32
C VAL A 5 4.71 4.86 -20.46
N LEU A 6 5.39 5.83 -21.09
CA LEU A 6 6.19 6.81 -20.38
C LEU A 6 5.34 7.65 -19.42
N VAL A 7 4.17 8.10 -19.88
CA VAL A 7 3.21 8.85 -19.06
C VAL A 7 2.74 8.02 -17.87
N SER A 8 2.34 6.76 -18.07
CA SER A 8 1.96 5.86 -16.96
C SER A 8 3.11 5.68 -15.95
N LEU A 9 4.36 5.54 -16.41
CA LEU A 9 5.52 5.45 -15.50
C LEU A 9 5.72 6.73 -14.66
N ILE A 10 5.57 7.91 -15.27
CA ILE A 10 5.68 9.19 -14.54
C ILE A 10 4.61 9.28 -13.46
N TYR A 11 3.35 9.00 -13.80
CA TYR A 11 2.25 8.97 -12.83
C TYR A 11 2.52 7.97 -11.71
N LEU A 12 2.98 6.77 -12.04
CA LEU A 12 3.29 5.74 -11.07
C LEU A 12 4.35 6.21 -10.06
N ILE A 13 5.42 6.85 -10.53
CA ILE A 13 6.47 7.39 -9.66
C ILE A 13 5.91 8.49 -8.74
N LEU A 14 5.21 9.47 -9.32
CA LEU A 14 4.64 10.60 -8.57
C LEU A 14 3.66 10.12 -7.48
N LEU A 15 2.75 9.21 -7.84
CA LEU A 15 1.78 8.64 -6.91
C LEU A 15 2.45 7.77 -5.84
N SER A 16 3.46 6.97 -6.20
CA SER A 16 4.19 6.14 -5.22
C SER A 16 4.95 6.99 -4.20
N VAL A 17 5.60 8.07 -4.64
CA VAL A 17 6.28 9.01 -3.73
C VAL A 17 5.26 9.70 -2.81
N SER A 18 4.13 10.13 -3.37
CA SER A 18 3.05 10.76 -2.62
C SER A 18 2.47 9.80 -1.57
N LEU A 19 2.25 8.54 -1.94
CA LEU A 19 1.77 7.50 -1.04
C LEU A 19 2.75 7.29 0.13
N LEU A 20 4.04 7.11 -0.15
CA LEU A 20 5.06 6.91 0.89
C LEU A 20 5.11 8.07 1.89
N PHE A 21 4.90 9.30 1.42
CA PHE A 21 4.84 10.48 2.27
C PHE A 21 3.55 10.51 3.11
N LEU A 22 2.40 10.39 2.46
CA LEU A 22 1.08 10.47 3.12
C LEU A 22 0.87 9.36 4.14
N GLN A 23 1.27 8.12 3.81
CA GLN A 23 1.19 6.98 4.71
C GLN A 23 1.99 7.23 6.00
N ARG A 24 3.23 7.72 5.88
CA ARG A 24 4.06 8.04 7.05
C ARG A 24 3.46 9.17 7.89
N LEU A 25 2.94 10.21 7.25
CA LEU A 25 2.28 11.30 7.96
C LEU A 25 1.05 10.80 8.72
N LEU A 26 0.16 10.08 8.04
CA LEU A 26 -1.09 9.60 8.62
C LEU A 26 -0.83 8.64 9.79
N GLN A 27 0.10 7.70 9.64
CA GLN A 27 0.49 6.81 10.73
C GLN A 27 1.05 7.57 11.93
N ARG A 28 1.86 8.62 11.71
CA ARG A 28 2.37 9.49 12.79
C ARG A 28 1.25 10.23 13.49
N GLU A 29 0.29 10.79 12.73
CA GLU A 29 -0.87 11.47 13.30
C GLU A 29 -1.69 10.50 14.18
N ILE A 30 -1.96 9.29 13.69
CA ILE A 30 -2.71 8.26 14.44
C ILE A 30 -1.97 7.82 15.71
N GLN A 31 -0.66 7.56 15.61
CA GLN A 31 0.16 7.20 16.78
C GLN A 31 0.18 8.34 17.81
N ALA A 32 0.32 9.60 17.35
CA ALA A 32 0.29 10.75 18.23
C ALA A 32 -1.06 10.91 18.94
N ILE A 33 -2.17 10.69 18.23
CA ILE A 33 -3.51 10.70 18.83
C ILE A 33 -3.61 9.65 19.93
N PHE A 34 -3.25 8.40 19.65
CA PHE A 34 -3.31 7.34 20.66
C PHE A 34 -2.39 7.61 21.85
N LEU A 35 -1.19 8.15 21.63
CA LEU A 35 -0.28 8.49 22.71
C LEU A 35 -0.81 9.63 23.58
N LEU A 36 -1.38 10.68 22.97
CA LEU A 36 -1.94 11.81 23.73
C LEU A 36 -3.17 11.41 24.56
N ILE A 37 -4.01 10.52 24.03
CA ILE A 37 -5.21 10.01 24.72
C ILE A 37 -4.82 9.08 25.86
N THR A 38 -3.96 8.09 25.59
CA THR A 38 -3.64 7.03 26.57
C THR A 38 -2.55 7.43 27.55
N ARG A 39 -1.65 8.33 27.14
CA ARG A 39 -0.42 8.71 27.86
C ARG A 39 0.49 7.54 28.22
N GLN A 40 0.27 6.39 27.59
CA GLN A 40 0.98 5.15 27.86
C GLN A 40 1.45 4.56 26.53
N PRO A 41 2.77 4.53 26.26
CA PRO A 41 3.29 4.03 24.99
C PRO A 41 2.85 2.61 24.64
N GLU A 42 2.63 1.76 25.65
CA GLU A 42 2.24 0.36 25.47
C GLU A 42 0.77 0.24 25.03
N ILE A 43 -0.15 0.94 25.70
CA ILE A 43 -1.56 0.99 25.29
C ILE A 43 -1.69 1.64 23.91
N SER A 44 -0.96 2.73 23.66
CA SER A 44 -0.93 3.38 22.35
C SER A 44 -0.49 2.43 21.24
N MET A 45 0.51 1.58 21.50
CA MET A 45 0.97 0.57 20.56
C MET A 45 -0.08 -0.53 20.35
N ALA A 46 -0.72 -0.98 21.42
CA ALA A 46 -1.79 -1.97 21.33
C ALA A 46 -2.98 -1.46 20.50
N LEU A 47 -3.43 -0.22 20.72
CA LEU A 47 -4.51 0.40 19.95
C LEU A 47 -4.13 0.58 18.47
N PHE A 48 -2.90 1.03 18.20
CA PHE A 48 -2.38 1.14 16.85
C PHE A 48 -2.35 -0.22 16.15
N SER A 49 -1.85 -1.25 16.83
CA SER A 49 -1.81 -2.61 16.31
C SER A 49 -3.21 -3.18 16.07
N LEU A 50 -4.17 -2.89 16.95
CA LEU A 50 -5.55 -3.33 16.81
C LEU A 50 -6.23 -2.67 15.60
N LEU A 51 -6.01 -1.36 15.41
CA LEU A 51 -6.53 -0.62 14.26
C LEU A 51 -6.00 -1.18 12.94
N PHE A 52 -4.71 -1.49 12.86
CA PHE A 52 -4.09 -2.01 11.63
C PHE A 52 -4.10 -3.54 11.53
N LEU A 53 -4.73 -4.24 12.48
CA LEU A 53 -4.73 -5.70 12.55
C LEU A 53 -5.22 -6.38 11.25
N PRO A 54 -6.30 -5.94 10.58
CA PRO A 54 -6.74 -6.57 9.33
C PRO A 54 -5.66 -6.51 8.24
N GLY A 55 -4.98 -5.37 8.15
CA GLY A 55 -3.89 -5.15 7.22
C GLY A 55 -2.64 -5.97 7.55
N VAL A 56 -2.22 -5.98 8.82
CA VAL A 56 -1.09 -6.80 9.29
C VAL A 56 -1.36 -8.28 9.09
N LEU A 57 -2.59 -8.74 9.37
CA LEU A 57 -2.99 -10.12 9.13
C LEU A 57 -2.85 -10.48 7.65
N LEU A 58 -3.39 -9.66 6.74
CA LEU A 58 -3.25 -9.87 5.30
C LEU A 58 -1.76 -9.90 4.91
N HIS A 59 -0.96 -8.97 5.43
CA HIS A 59 0.46 -8.85 5.12
C HIS A 59 1.24 -10.11 5.49
N GLU A 60 1.21 -10.51 6.75
CA GLU A 60 1.98 -11.66 7.23
C GLU A 60 1.45 -12.97 6.61
N THR A 61 0.13 -13.09 6.42
CA THR A 61 -0.47 -14.26 5.76
C THR A 61 -0.04 -14.35 4.30
N SER A 62 0.14 -13.22 3.61
CA SER A 62 0.60 -13.21 2.22
C SER A 62 2.02 -13.74 2.09
N HIS A 63 2.92 -13.33 2.98
CA HIS A 63 4.26 -13.91 3.09
C HIS A 63 4.20 -15.43 3.35
N PHE A 64 3.39 -15.84 4.34
CA PHE A 64 3.23 -17.25 4.68
C PHE A 64 2.73 -18.10 3.50
N LEU A 65 1.65 -17.67 2.85
CA LEU A 65 1.04 -18.38 1.73
C LEU A 65 1.99 -18.46 0.53
N MET A 66 2.68 -17.36 0.20
CA MET A 66 3.65 -17.36 -0.89
C MET A 66 4.84 -18.27 -0.58
N ALA A 67 5.35 -18.24 0.65
CA ALA A 67 6.42 -19.15 1.06
C ALA A 67 5.99 -20.61 0.92
N HIS A 68 4.76 -20.94 1.37
CA HIS A 68 4.22 -22.30 1.27
C HIS A 68 4.04 -22.75 -0.20
N LEU A 69 3.50 -21.86 -1.05
CA LEU A 69 3.32 -22.11 -2.49
C LEU A 69 4.66 -22.36 -3.20
N LEU A 70 5.73 -21.69 -2.78
CA LEU A 70 7.09 -21.85 -3.31
C LEU A 70 7.89 -22.96 -2.63
N GLY A 71 7.27 -23.75 -1.74
CA GLY A 71 7.92 -24.84 -1.01
C GLY A 71 9.01 -24.38 -0.03
N VAL A 72 8.95 -23.12 0.43
CA VAL A 72 9.87 -22.56 1.42
C VAL A 72 9.32 -22.82 2.82
N ARG A 73 10.18 -23.37 3.70
CA ARG A 73 9.80 -23.65 5.09
C ARG A 73 9.51 -22.35 5.84
N THR A 74 8.40 -22.32 6.56
CA THR A 74 8.00 -21.22 7.44
C THR A 74 8.26 -21.58 8.90
N GLY A 75 8.49 -20.57 9.73
CA GLY A 75 8.76 -20.68 11.16
C GLY A 75 7.66 -20.02 11.98
N ARG A 76 8.06 -19.20 12.97
CA ARG A 76 7.12 -18.52 13.86
C ARG A 76 6.28 -17.50 13.08
N PHE A 77 5.02 -17.38 13.47
CA PHE A 77 4.05 -16.41 12.96
C PHE A 77 3.46 -15.65 14.16
N SER A 78 3.39 -14.33 14.08
CA SER A 78 2.87 -13.49 15.17
C SER A 78 2.29 -12.20 14.63
N LEU A 79 1.15 -11.80 15.20
CA LEU A 79 0.49 -10.52 14.95
C LEU A 79 0.57 -9.57 16.15
N ILE A 80 1.33 -9.98 17.18
CA ILE A 80 1.52 -9.19 18.40
C ILE A 80 2.68 -8.21 18.17
N PRO A 81 2.48 -6.90 18.41
CA PRO A 81 3.50 -5.91 18.16
C PRO A 81 4.65 -6.04 19.16
N LYS A 82 5.87 -5.82 18.70
CA LYS A 82 7.09 -5.83 19.52
C LYS A 82 7.93 -4.59 19.24
N LYS A 83 8.56 -4.06 20.29
CA LYS A 83 9.59 -3.02 20.18
C LYS A 83 10.87 -3.67 19.67
N VAL A 84 11.46 -3.11 18.62
CA VAL A 84 12.73 -3.55 18.03
C VAL A 84 13.80 -2.48 18.32
N ALA A 85 15.07 -2.88 18.31
CA ALA A 85 16.20 -1.98 18.49
C ALA A 85 16.10 -0.75 17.57
N GLY A 86 16.46 0.43 18.11
CA GLY A 86 16.37 1.70 17.39
C GLY A 86 14.98 2.37 17.40
N GLY A 87 14.12 2.01 18.36
CA GLY A 87 12.81 2.67 18.57
C GLY A 87 11.77 2.35 17.51
N ARG A 88 12.01 1.33 16.67
CA ARG A 88 11.05 0.87 15.66
C ARG A 88 10.04 -0.09 16.26
N ILE A 89 8.83 -0.05 15.75
CA ILE A 89 7.75 -0.96 16.12
C ILE A 89 7.59 -1.98 14.99
N GLN A 90 7.68 -3.26 15.33
CA GLN A 90 7.32 -4.35 14.43
C GLN A 90 5.91 -4.81 14.80
N LEU A 91 4.95 -4.66 13.89
CA LEU A 91 3.54 -4.99 14.15
C LEU A 91 3.25 -6.49 14.09
N GLY A 92 3.89 -7.18 13.15
CA GLY A 92 3.79 -8.61 12.94
C GLY A 92 5.08 -9.16 12.36
N TYR A 93 5.17 -10.49 12.31
CA TYR A 93 6.22 -11.18 11.58
C TYR A 93 5.79 -12.60 11.23
N VAL A 94 6.32 -13.07 10.10
CA VAL A 94 6.47 -14.48 9.76
C VAL A 94 7.93 -14.80 9.44
N GLU A 95 8.43 -15.88 10.00
CA GLU A 95 9.78 -16.37 9.69
C GLU A 95 9.74 -17.26 8.45
N THR A 96 10.67 -17.03 7.53
CA THR A 96 10.91 -17.85 6.35
C THR A 96 12.34 -18.35 6.37
N ALA A 97 12.55 -19.59 5.93
CA ALA A 97 13.89 -20.14 5.75
C ALA A 97 14.64 -19.37 4.65
N SER A 98 15.97 -19.27 4.78
CA SER A 98 16.81 -18.69 3.72
C SER A 98 16.59 -19.46 2.42
N THR A 99 16.43 -18.71 1.33
CA THR A 99 16.15 -19.25 -0.01
C THR A 99 16.92 -18.46 -1.07
N ASP A 100 16.78 -18.83 -2.35
CA ASP A 100 17.35 -18.05 -3.45
C ASP A 100 16.62 -16.71 -3.65
N PHE A 101 17.28 -15.80 -4.38
CA PHE A 101 16.80 -14.43 -4.57
C PHE A 101 15.46 -14.34 -5.31
N VAL A 102 15.08 -15.32 -6.14
CA VAL A 102 13.79 -15.29 -6.85
C VAL A 102 12.67 -15.59 -5.88
N ARG A 103 12.78 -16.70 -5.14
CA ARG A 103 11.77 -17.07 -4.14
C ARG A 103 11.67 -16.02 -3.03
N ASP A 104 12.80 -15.49 -2.57
CA ASP A 104 12.83 -14.45 -1.54
C ASP A 104 12.17 -13.15 -2.03
N ALA A 105 12.41 -12.75 -3.29
CA ALA A 105 11.77 -11.57 -3.87
C ALA A 105 10.26 -11.73 -4.04
N LEU A 106 9.78 -12.91 -4.46
CA LEU A 106 8.36 -13.22 -4.60
C LEU A 106 7.65 -13.25 -3.24
N ILE A 107 8.26 -13.88 -2.23
CA ILE A 107 7.75 -13.84 -0.84
C ILE A 107 7.66 -12.39 -0.38
N GLY A 108 8.73 -11.61 -0.56
CA GLY A 108 8.78 -10.19 -0.22
C GLY A 108 7.72 -9.33 -0.91
N ALA A 109 7.35 -9.67 -2.15
CA ALA A 109 6.32 -8.97 -2.92
C ALA A 109 4.89 -9.40 -2.59
N ALA A 110 4.70 -10.55 -1.93
CA ALA A 110 3.39 -11.12 -1.70
C ALA A 110 2.39 -10.18 -1.00
N PRO A 111 2.75 -9.42 0.06
CA PRO A 111 1.82 -8.48 0.68
C PRO A 111 1.39 -7.35 -0.24
N LEU A 112 2.32 -6.81 -1.04
CA LEU A 112 2.02 -5.75 -1.99
C LEU A 112 1.06 -6.25 -3.08
N ILE A 113 1.26 -7.49 -3.55
CA ILE A 113 0.39 -8.12 -4.55
C ILE A 113 -1.00 -8.38 -3.96
N ALA A 114 -1.09 -9.06 -2.81
CA ALA A 114 -2.36 -9.40 -2.19
C ALA A 114 -3.13 -8.15 -1.72
N GLY A 115 -2.44 -7.19 -1.11
CA GLY A 115 -3.00 -5.90 -0.71
C GLY A 115 -3.45 -5.07 -1.91
N GLY A 116 -2.66 -5.04 -2.98
CA GLY A 116 -3.02 -4.35 -4.21
C GLY A 116 -4.27 -4.95 -4.89
N ILE A 117 -4.36 -6.28 -4.95
CA ILE A 117 -5.55 -7.00 -5.45
C ILE A 117 -6.77 -6.67 -4.57
N PHE A 118 -6.60 -6.68 -3.24
CA PHE A 118 -7.69 -6.33 -2.33
C PHE A 118 -8.17 -4.89 -2.55
N VAL A 119 -7.25 -3.92 -2.63
CA VAL A 119 -7.58 -2.50 -2.85
C VAL A 119 -8.23 -2.29 -4.21
N ALA A 120 -7.76 -2.98 -5.26
CA ALA A 120 -8.41 -2.93 -6.57
C ALA A 120 -9.85 -3.45 -6.49
N TYR A 121 -10.05 -4.62 -5.87
CA TYR A 121 -11.37 -5.22 -5.68
C TYR A 121 -12.29 -4.32 -4.87
N ALA A 122 -11.85 -3.84 -3.71
CA ALA A 122 -12.63 -2.97 -2.85
C ALA A 122 -12.94 -1.65 -3.57
N GLY A 123 -11.96 -1.05 -4.23
CA GLY A 123 -12.11 0.20 -4.97
C GLY A 123 -13.12 0.11 -6.11
N VAL A 124 -13.08 -0.96 -6.91
CA VAL A 124 -13.96 -1.12 -8.08
C VAL A 124 -15.33 -1.68 -7.68
N SER A 125 -15.36 -2.76 -6.90
CA SER A 125 -16.58 -3.52 -6.66
C SER A 125 -17.36 -3.13 -5.41
N ARG A 126 -16.73 -2.43 -4.46
CA ARG A 126 -17.33 -2.13 -3.14
C ARG A 126 -17.40 -0.66 -2.80
N LEU A 127 -16.51 0.14 -3.34
CA LEU A 127 -16.47 1.59 -3.13
C LEU A 127 -16.81 2.36 -4.41
N GLU A 128 -17.04 1.68 -5.54
CA GLU A 128 -17.40 2.26 -6.84
C GLU A 128 -16.54 3.48 -7.22
N LEU A 129 -15.23 3.45 -6.91
CA LEU A 129 -14.32 4.56 -7.15
C LEU A 129 -14.17 4.87 -8.65
N SER A 130 -14.54 3.94 -9.53
CA SER A 130 -14.63 4.17 -10.98
C SER A 130 -15.54 5.35 -11.32
N LEU A 131 -16.70 5.48 -10.65
CA LEU A 131 -17.63 6.60 -10.87
C LEU A 131 -16.96 7.96 -10.58
N LEU A 132 -16.15 8.01 -9.53
CA LEU A 132 -15.39 9.20 -9.18
C LEU A 132 -14.29 9.49 -10.22
N TRP A 133 -13.57 8.47 -10.68
CA TRP A 133 -12.52 8.61 -11.68
C TRP A 133 -13.03 9.04 -13.05
N GLU A 134 -14.22 8.58 -13.45
CA GLU A 134 -14.87 8.97 -14.70
C GLU A 134 -15.45 10.40 -14.65
N SER A 135 -15.80 10.87 -13.45
CA SER A 135 -16.38 12.21 -13.24
C SER A 135 -15.33 13.32 -13.23
N LEU A 136 -14.09 13.03 -12.81
CA LEU A 136 -13.02 14.02 -12.64
C LEU A 136 -12.58 14.73 -13.94
N PRO A 137 -12.35 14.04 -15.08
CA PRO A 137 -11.91 14.68 -16.31
C PRO A 137 -12.89 15.70 -16.89
N GLN A 138 -14.17 15.62 -16.50
CA GLN A 138 -15.23 16.49 -17.01
C GLN A 138 -15.14 17.92 -16.45
N GLY A 139 -14.40 18.12 -15.35
CA GLY A 139 -14.21 19.42 -14.72
C GLY A 139 -15.48 20.01 -14.07
N GLN A 140 -16.54 19.22 -13.96
CA GLN A 140 -17.83 19.63 -13.41
C GLN A 140 -18.01 19.12 -11.98
N LEU A 141 -18.53 19.96 -11.09
CA LEU A 141 -18.72 19.62 -9.68
C LEU A 141 -19.91 18.68 -9.43
N GLU A 142 -20.97 18.80 -10.23
CA GLU A 142 -22.19 18.00 -10.02
C GLU A 142 -21.98 16.49 -10.20
N PRO A 143 -21.33 16.00 -11.28
CA PRO A 143 -21.02 14.57 -11.42
C PRO A 143 -20.19 14.03 -10.25
N VAL A 144 -19.18 14.79 -9.79
CA VAL A 144 -18.35 14.42 -8.64
C VAL A 144 -19.18 14.35 -7.36
N ARG A 145 -20.05 15.32 -7.12
CA ARG A 145 -20.95 15.35 -5.95
C ARG A 145 -21.89 14.15 -5.94
N LEU A 146 -22.48 13.80 -7.09
CA LEU A 146 -23.36 12.64 -7.23
C LEU A 146 -22.61 11.32 -7.01
N ALA A 147 -21.41 11.18 -7.59
CA ALA A 147 -20.55 10.02 -7.37
C ALA A 147 -20.22 9.84 -5.88
N LEU A 148 -19.78 10.91 -5.20
CA LEU A 148 -19.50 10.87 -3.76
C LEU A 148 -20.74 10.50 -2.94
N GLY A 149 -21.91 11.01 -3.32
CA GLY A 149 -23.18 10.65 -2.68
C GLY A 149 -23.53 9.17 -2.84
N SER A 150 -23.30 8.60 -4.03
CA SER A 150 -23.49 7.16 -4.29
C SER A 150 -22.54 6.31 -3.44
N ILE A 151 -21.26 6.69 -3.41
CA ILE A 151 -20.20 5.96 -2.70
C ILE A 151 -20.46 5.95 -1.19
N ILE A 152 -20.71 7.12 -0.60
CA ILE A 152 -20.93 7.25 0.85
C ILE A 152 -22.29 6.67 1.26
N GLY A 153 -23.26 6.67 0.34
CA GLY A 153 -24.61 6.13 0.57
C GLY A 153 -24.67 4.60 0.64
N GLN A 154 -23.60 3.88 0.30
CA GLN A 154 -23.60 2.42 0.36
C GLN A 154 -23.66 1.91 1.81
N PRO A 155 -24.49 0.89 2.11
CA PRO A 155 -24.67 0.40 3.49
C PRO A 155 -23.38 -0.05 4.19
N ASP A 156 -22.46 -0.65 3.44
CA ASP A 156 -21.19 -1.21 3.92
C ASP A 156 -19.98 -0.31 3.61
N PHE A 157 -20.20 0.94 3.18
CA PHE A 157 -19.16 1.90 2.83
C PHE A 157 -18.07 1.99 3.91
N TRP A 158 -18.45 2.19 5.17
CA TRP A 158 -17.49 2.40 6.26
C TRP A 158 -16.61 1.18 6.53
N LEU A 159 -17.14 -0.04 6.34
CA LEU A 159 -16.37 -1.27 6.49
C LEU A 159 -15.32 -1.37 5.38
N TRP A 160 -15.72 -1.20 4.12
CA TRP A 160 -14.81 -1.29 2.99
C TRP A 160 -13.80 -0.15 2.96
N PHE A 161 -14.21 1.05 3.35
CA PHE A 161 -13.32 2.19 3.50
C PHE A 161 -12.26 1.91 4.58
N TYR A 162 -12.67 1.39 5.75
CA TYR A 162 -11.76 0.99 6.83
C TYR A 162 -10.80 -0.13 6.40
N LEU A 163 -11.29 -1.20 5.76
CA LEU A 163 -10.45 -2.29 5.29
C LEU A 163 -9.46 -1.82 4.23
N THR A 164 -9.93 -1.02 3.25
CA THR A 164 -9.07 -0.46 2.21
C THR A 164 -8.00 0.43 2.81
N PHE A 165 -8.35 1.29 3.78
CA PHE A 165 -7.40 2.12 4.51
C PHE A 165 -6.34 1.29 5.24
N THR A 166 -6.76 0.31 6.06
CA THR A 166 -5.83 -0.46 6.90
C THR A 166 -4.92 -1.37 6.09
N ILE A 167 -5.46 -2.04 5.07
CA ILE A 167 -4.70 -2.90 4.16
C ILE A 167 -3.72 -2.08 3.33
N SER A 168 -4.17 -0.98 2.72
CA SER A 168 -3.29 -0.14 1.91
C SER A 168 -2.20 0.55 2.74
N SER A 169 -2.45 0.82 4.03
CA SER A 169 -1.46 1.36 4.97
C SER A 169 -0.41 0.36 5.43
N THR A 170 -0.62 -0.94 5.21
CA THR A 170 0.26 -2.01 5.71
C THR A 170 0.89 -2.86 4.60
N MET A 171 0.31 -2.88 3.39
CA MET A 171 0.81 -3.68 2.26
C MET A 171 2.19 -3.26 1.71
N MET A 172 2.67 -2.06 2.07
CA MET A 172 3.94 -1.55 1.53
C MET A 172 5.13 -2.31 2.12
N PRO A 173 6.04 -2.81 1.26
CA PRO A 173 7.08 -3.73 1.68
C PRO A 173 8.14 -3.04 2.56
N SER A 174 8.50 -3.71 3.64
CA SER A 174 9.52 -3.28 4.58
C SER A 174 10.95 -3.42 4.00
N PRO A 175 12.00 -2.96 4.71
CA PRO A 175 13.38 -3.20 4.28
C PRO A 175 13.76 -4.69 4.18
N SER A 176 13.23 -5.56 5.05
CA SER A 176 13.48 -7.01 4.94
C SER A 176 12.80 -7.59 3.71
N ASP A 177 11.59 -7.13 3.40
CA ASP A 177 10.78 -7.69 2.30
C ASP A 177 11.38 -7.39 0.93
N ARG A 178 12.12 -6.28 0.81
CA ARG A 178 12.77 -5.87 -0.46
C ARG A 178 14.22 -6.34 -0.59
N ARG A 179 14.74 -7.11 0.37
CA ARG A 179 16.16 -7.49 0.40
C ARG A 179 16.63 -8.15 -0.89
N ALA A 180 15.82 -9.04 -1.47
CA ALA A 180 16.13 -9.75 -2.70
C ALA A 180 15.66 -9.05 -3.99
N TRP A 181 15.04 -7.88 -3.90
CA TRP A 181 14.55 -7.19 -5.10
C TRP A 181 15.67 -6.59 -5.93
N LEU A 182 16.73 -6.07 -5.30
CA LEU A 182 17.85 -5.46 -6.00
C LEU A 182 18.55 -6.44 -6.98
N PRO A 183 18.96 -7.66 -6.57
CA PRO A 183 19.56 -8.60 -7.52
C PRO A 183 18.58 -9.03 -8.62
N LEU A 184 17.29 -9.19 -8.29
CA LEU A 184 16.28 -9.53 -9.30
C LEU A 184 16.11 -8.41 -10.35
N ILE A 185 15.99 -7.16 -9.91
CA ILE A 185 15.90 -5.99 -10.79
C ILE A 185 17.15 -5.90 -11.66
N PHE A 186 18.34 -6.13 -11.10
CA PHE A 186 19.58 -6.12 -11.86
C PHE A 186 19.55 -7.15 -13.01
N VAL A 187 19.17 -8.40 -12.72
CA VAL A 187 19.04 -9.45 -13.75
C VAL A 187 18.04 -9.05 -14.83
N MET A 188 16.87 -8.53 -14.44
CA MET A 188 15.82 -8.11 -15.38
C MET A 188 16.26 -6.95 -16.28
N VAL A 189 16.96 -5.96 -15.72
CA VAL A 189 17.50 -4.81 -16.47
C VAL A 189 18.61 -5.26 -17.41
N THR A 190 19.54 -6.10 -16.96
CA THR A 190 20.61 -6.63 -17.82
C THR A 190 20.03 -7.43 -18.99
N PHE A 191 19.09 -8.33 -18.73
CA PHE A 191 18.45 -9.11 -19.79
C PHE A 191 17.69 -8.21 -20.79
N SER A 192 16.89 -7.25 -20.29
CA SER A 192 16.18 -6.30 -21.14
C SER A 192 17.14 -5.45 -21.97
N GLY A 193 18.26 -5.01 -21.38
CA GLY A 193 19.32 -4.27 -22.06
C GLY A 193 19.94 -5.08 -23.20
N LEU A 194 20.22 -6.37 -22.99
CA LEU A 194 20.71 -7.26 -24.04
C LEU A 194 19.71 -7.42 -25.19
N VAL A 195 18.43 -7.61 -24.88
CA VAL A 195 17.35 -7.69 -25.90
C VAL A 195 17.30 -6.40 -26.74
N LEU A 196 17.45 -5.24 -26.12
CA LEU A 196 17.48 -3.95 -26.81
C LEU A 196 18.74 -3.80 -27.68
N LEU A 197 19.92 -4.18 -27.18
CA LEU A 197 21.18 -4.14 -27.92
C LEU A 197 21.16 -5.05 -29.16
N LEU A 198 20.45 -6.18 -29.08
CA LEU A 198 20.26 -7.11 -30.20
C LEU A 198 19.20 -6.61 -31.23
N GLY A 199 18.64 -5.42 -31.04
CA GLY A 199 17.63 -4.84 -31.94
C GLY A 199 16.24 -5.44 -31.80
N ALA A 200 16.01 -6.32 -30.82
CA ALA A 200 14.72 -6.97 -30.58
C ALA A 200 13.72 -6.13 -29.76
N GLY A 201 14.02 -4.84 -29.54
CA GLY A 201 13.15 -3.91 -28.81
C GLY A 201 11.75 -3.74 -29.40
N PRO A 202 11.59 -3.48 -30.71
CA PRO A 202 10.27 -3.39 -31.35
C PRO A 202 9.47 -4.69 -31.23
N TRP A 203 10.14 -5.84 -31.37
CA TRP A 203 9.52 -7.15 -31.18
C TRP A 203 9.00 -7.30 -29.75
N LEU A 204 9.83 -7.01 -28.74
CA LEU A 204 9.44 -7.09 -27.33
C LEU A 204 8.22 -6.20 -27.02
N LEU A 205 8.21 -4.96 -27.52
CA LEU A 205 7.08 -4.03 -27.35
C LEU A 205 5.82 -4.51 -28.07
N SER A 206 5.94 -5.10 -29.27
CA SER A 206 4.79 -5.65 -29.98
C SER A 206 4.12 -6.82 -29.24
N GLN A 207 4.91 -7.59 -28.49
CA GLN A 207 4.41 -8.74 -27.74
C GLN A 207 3.90 -8.36 -26.35
N LEU A 208 4.59 -7.45 -25.66
CA LEU A 208 4.34 -7.15 -24.24
C LEU A 208 3.79 -5.75 -23.97
N GLY A 209 3.82 -4.83 -24.94
CA GLY A 209 3.49 -3.42 -24.72
C GLY A 209 2.09 -3.21 -24.13
N THR A 210 1.07 -3.88 -24.68
CA THR A 210 -0.30 -3.82 -24.15
C THR A 210 -0.38 -4.38 -22.74
N ALA A 211 0.22 -5.54 -22.49
CA ALA A 211 0.22 -6.16 -21.16
C ALA A 211 0.92 -5.30 -20.10
N ILE A 212 2.08 -4.72 -20.45
CA ILE A 212 2.83 -3.80 -19.59
C ILE A 212 1.98 -2.57 -19.29
N LYS A 213 1.35 -1.97 -20.31
CA LYS A 213 0.53 -0.79 -20.10
C LYS A 213 -0.69 -1.08 -19.22
N SER A 214 -1.42 -2.16 -19.48
CA SER A 214 -2.55 -2.56 -18.65
C SER A 214 -2.12 -2.83 -17.19
N ALA A 215 -0.96 -3.45 -16.99
CA ALA A 215 -0.40 -3.65 -15.65
C ALA A 215 -0.05 -2.31 -14.96
N LEU A 216 0.60 -1.38 -15.67
CA LEU A 216 0.91 -0.05 -15.13
C LEU A 216 -0.36 0.71 -14.76
N ASP A 217 -1.38 0.72 -15.63
CA ASP A 217 -2.63 1.42 -15.37
C ASP A 217 -3.39 0.81 -14.18
N ALA A 218 -3.38 -0.51 -14.03
CA ALA A 218 -3.96 -1.18 -12.87
C ALA A 218 -3.24 -0.82 -11.56
N ILE A 219 -1.90 -0.76 -11.57
CA ILE A 219 -1.13 -0.35 -10.39
C ILE A 219 -1.39 1.14 -10.08
N ILE A 220 -1.45 2.00 -11.10
CA ILE A 220 -1.77 3.42 -10.94
C ILE A 220 -3.14 3.58 -10.28
N LEU A 221 -4.15 2.84 -10.72
CA LEU A 221 -5.48 2.87 -10.11
C LEU A 221 -5.42 2.52 -8.62
N VAL A 222 -4.73 1.43 -8.25
CA VAL A 222 -4.56 1.01 -6.85
C VAL A 222 -3.85 2.08 -6.01
N ILE A 223 -2.74 2.62 -6.50
CA ILE A 223 -1.96 3.63 -5.76
C ILE A 223 -2.74 4.95 -5.70
N ALA A 224 -3.41 5.37 -6.76
CA ALA A 224 -4.24 6.58 -6.78
C ALA A 224 -5.39 6.50 -5.78
N SER A 225 -6.13 5.37 -5.76
CA SER A 225 -7.17 5.10 -4.76
C SER A 225 -6.62 5.12 -3.34
N THR A 226 -5.43 4.54 -3.14
CA THR A 226 -4.76 4.57 -1.84
C THR A 226 -4.39 5.99 -1.42
N VAL A 227 -3.77 6.77 -2.32
CA VAL A 227 -3.41 8.18 -2.09
C VAL A 227 -4.64 8.99 -1.74
N LEU A 228 -5.75 8.83 -2.48
CA LEU A 228 -7.01 9.52 -2.22
C LEU A 228 -7.51 9.25 -0.79
N ILE A 229 -7.59 7.98 -0.39
CA ILE A 229 -8.03 7.59 0.95
C ILE A 229 -7.14 8.21 2.04
N HIS A 230 -5.82 8.16 1.85
CA HIS A 230 -4.87 8.75 2.80
C HIS A 230 -4.98 10.27 2.89
N MET A 231 -5.18 10.97 1.77
CA MET A 231 -5.41 12.42 1.76
C MET A 231 -6.69 12.79 2.52
N ILE A 232 -7.78 12.06 2.27
CA ILE A 232 -9.07 12.27 2.93
C ILE A 232 -8.94 12.09 4.45
N LEU A 233 -8.19 11.09 4.90
CA LEU A 233 -8.00 10.78 6.33
C LEU A 233 -6.99 11.67 7.04
N LEU A 234 -6.02 12.25 6.32
CA LEU A 234 -4.96 13.04 6.91
C LEU A 234 -5.49 14.30 7.60
N LEU A 235 -6.43 15.01 6.96
CA LEU A 235 -6.99 16.24 7.53
C LEU A 235 -7.77 15.98 8.84
N PRO A 236 -8.74 15.04 8.90
CA PRO A 236 -9.39 14.66 10.15
C PRO A 236 -8.41 14.19 11.23
N ALA A 237 -7.44 13.33 10.89
CA ALA A 237 -6.46 12.86 11.87
C ALA A 237 -5.65 14.02 12.46
N TRP A 238 -5.16 14.92 11.61
CA TRP A 238 -4.44 16.11 12.05
C TRP A 238 -5.30 17.02 12.94
N MET A 239 -6.57 17.25 12.59
CA MET A 239 -7.51 18.04 13.39
C MET A 239 -7.74 17.40 14.76
N ILE A 240 -8.00 16.09 14.81
CA ILE A 240 -8.19 15.35 16.05
C ILE A 240 -6.95 15.47 16.94
N ARG A 241 -5.75 15.27 16.39
CA ARG A 241 -4.51 15.44 17.15
C ARG A 241 -4.40 16.84 17.75
N LYS A 242 -4.70 17.89 16.97
CA LYS A 242 -4.64 19.28 17.46
C LYS A 242 -5.64 19.54 18.59
N ILE A 243 -6.86 19.03 18.46
CA ILE A 243 -7.90 19.15 19.49
C ILE A 243 -7.45 18.42 20.77
N VAL A 244 -7.04 17.16 20.66
CA VAL A 244 -6.58 16.35 21.80
C VAL A 244 -5.35 16.99 22.47
N SER A 245 -4.40 17.54 21.69
CA SER A 245 -3.24 18.25 22.24
C SER A 245 -3.64 19.49 23.04
N ARG A 246 -4.60 20.28 22.54
CA ARG A 246 -5.12 21.46 23.26
C ARG A 246 -5.84 21.07 24.55
N ILE A 247 -6.66 20.02 24.52
CA ILE A 247 -7.42 19.56 25.68
C ILE A 247 -6.49 18.93 26.73
N SER A 248 -5.50 18.16 26.29
CA SER A 248 -4.61 17.43 27.20
C SER A 248 -3.47 18.29 27.77
N GLY A 249 -3.11 19.39 27.10
CA GLY A 249 -1.96 20.23 27.45
C GLY A 249 -0.59 19.65 27.03
N TYR A 250 -0.57 18.50 26.34
CA TYR A 250 0.66 17.83 25.89
C TYR A 250 0.87 17.97 24.38
N GLN A 251 2.13 17.95 23.97
CA GLN A 251 2.55 17.86 22.56
C GLN A 251 3.48 16.68 22.38
N VAL A 252 3.30 15.94 21.28
CA VAL A 252 4.21 14.87 20.87
C VAL A 252 5.38 15.53 20.14
N VAL A 253 6.59 15.37 20.67
CA VAL A 253 7.85 15.89 20.10
C VAL A 253 8.54 14.81 19.28
#